data_AF-A0A945EHX7-F1
#
_entry.id   AF-A0A945EHX7-F1
#
_cell.length_a   1.000
_cell.length_b   1.000
_cell.length_c   1.000
_cell.angle_alpha   90.00
_cell.angle_beta   90.00
_cell.angle_gamma   90.00
#
_symmetry.space_group_name_H-M   'P 1'
#
loop_
_entity.id
_entity.type
_entity.pdbx_description
1 polymer ?
#
loop_
_entity_poly.entity_id
_entity_poly.type
_entity_poly.pdbx_seq_one_letter_code
_entity_poly.pdbx_strand_id
1 'polypeptide(L)'
;MKKLVLVAVMAIGTTFLMSFTKAFNEKKVKTEVVVMQSDYEEGWEDGYCEGWKDVKGQYAICPITPICPIPEIGCSEGYKCGYNRGFKAGMKAAKEN
;
A
#
# COMPACT_ATOMS: atom_id res chain seq x y z
N MET A 1 -39.18 -2.43 -53.89
CA MET A 1 -39.28 -2.43 -52.41
C MET A 1 -38.27 -3.35 -51.73
N LYS A 2 -38.11 -4.63 -52.14
CA LYS A 2 -37.17 -5.58 -51.51
C LYS A 2 -35.70 -5.11 -51.47
N LYS A 3 -35.21 -4.45 -52.53
CA LYS A 3 -33.84 -3.90 -52.60
C LYS A 3 -33.61 -2.70 -51.66
N LEU A 4 -34.65 -1.91 -51.38
CA LEU A 4 -34.57 -0.78 -50.44
C LEU A 4 -34.57 -1.24 -48.98
N VAL A 5 -35.33 -2.29 -48.66
CA VAL A 5 -35.33 -2.92 -47.33
C VAL A 5 -33.95 -3.53 -47.01
N LEU A 6 -33.31 -4.17 -47.99
CA LEU A 6 -31.96 -4.75 -47.84
C LEU A 6 -30.89 -3.68 -47.55
N VAL A 7 -30.96 -2.52 -48.19
CA VAL A 7 -30.03 -1.40 -47.95
C VAL A 7 -30.24 -0.78 -46.57
N ALA A 8 -31.51 -0.66 -46.13
CA ALA A 8 -31.81 -0.15 -44.80
C ALA A 8 -31.32 -1.08 -43.67
N VAL A 9 -31.44 -2.41 -43.84
CA VAL A 9 -30.95 -3.40 -42.86
C VAL A 9 -29.42 -3.38 -42.76
N MET A 10 -28.70 -3.22 -43.88
CA MET A 10 -27.25 -3.11 -43.86
C MET A 10 -26.75 -1.82 -43.20
N ALA A 11 -27.44 -0.69 -43.40
CA ALA A 11 -27.07 0.59 -42.78
C ALA A 11 -27.19 0.55 -41.24
N ILE A 12 -28.23 -0.11 -40.71
CA ILE A 12 -28.43 -0.26 -39.25
C ILE A 12 -27.35 -1.19 -38.65
N GLY A 13 -26.94 -2.24 -39.35
CA GLY A 13 -25.89 -3.14 -38.85
C GLY A 13 -24.53 -2.45 -38.64
N THR A 14 -24.18 -1.50 -39.51
CA THR A 14 -22.88 -0.79 -39.42
C THR A 14 -22.80 0.21 -38.27
N THR A 15 -23.91 0.77 -37.80
CA THR A 15 -23.90 1.73 -36.68
C THR A 15 -23.77 1.06 -35.32
N PHE A 16 -24.23 -0.20 -35.18
CA PHE A 16 -24.04 -0.97 -33.94
C PHE A 16 -22.58 -1.39 -33.70
N LEU A 17 -21.80 -1.65 -34.75
CA LEU A 17 -20.40 -2.08 -34.61
C LEU A 17 -19.46 -0.95 -34.13
N MET A 18 -19.75 0.32 -34.48
CA MET A 18 -18.91 1.45 -34.07
C MET A 18 -19.11 1.88 -32.61
N SER A 19 -20.18 1.43 -31.93
CA SER A 19 -20.44 1.76 -30.53
C SER A 19 -19.53 1.02 -29.54
N PHE A 20 -18.91 -0.10 -29.93
CA PHE A 20 -18.07 -0.89 -29.02
C PHE A 20 -16.58 -0.54 -29.05
N THR A 21 -16.12 0.28 -30.02
CA THR A 21 -14.69 0.61 -30.14
C THR A 21 -14.23 1.79 -29.29
N LYS A 22 -15.12 2.44 -28.53
CA LYS A 22 -14.83 3.70 -27.82
C LYS A 22 -14.95 3.59 -26.30
N ALA A 23 -14.39 2.56 -25.68
CA ALA A 23 -14.32 2.47 -24.23
C ALA A 23 -13.15 1.61 -23.69
N PHE A 24 -11.94 1.80 -24.21
CA PHE A 24 -10.72 1.50 -23.43
C PHE A 24 -9.97 2.81 -23.24
N ASN A 25 -10.52 3.63 -22.36
CA ASN A 25 -9.72 4.67 -21.70
C ASN A 25 -8.78 3.89 -20.78
N GLU A 26 -7.56 3.62 -21.25
CA GLU A 26 -6.47 3.19 -20.37
C GLU A 26 -6.22 4.34 -19.39
N LYS A 27 -7.03 4.40 -18.32
CA LYS A 27 -6.59 5.06 -17.10
C LYS A 27 -5.34 4.31 -16.69
N LYS A 28 -4.18 4.90 -16.94
CA LYS A 28 -2.94 4.56 -16.23
C LYS A 28 -3.30 4.61 -14.75
N VAL A 29 -3.57 3.44 -14.17
CA VAL A 29 -3.68 3.29 -12.73
C VAL A 29 -2.27 3.58 -12.24
N LYS A 30 -2.05 4.79 -11.71
CA LYS A 30 -0.97 4.97 -10.75
C LYS A 30 -1.32 4.02 -9.62
N THR A 31 -0.62 2.89 -9.55
CA THR A 31 -0.58 2.10 -8.33
C THR A 31 0.15 2.97 -7.31
N GLU A 32 -0.59 3.84 -6.63
CA GLU A 32 -0.16 4.29 -5.33
C GLU A 32 -0.10 3.01 -4.49
N VAL A 33 1.11 2.60 -4.12
CA VAL A 33 1.27 1.64 -3.03
C VAL A 33 0.77 2.40 -1.81
N VAL A 34 -0.54 2.36 -1.58
CA VAL A 34 -1.13 2.68 -0.30
C VAL A 34 -0.63 1.56 0.60
N VAL A 35 0.54 1.75 1.20
CA VAL A 35 0.96 0.93 2.33
C VAL A 35 -0.06 1.28 3.40
N MET A 36 -1.12 0.48 3.52
CA MET A 36 -1.94 0.49 4.71
C MET A 36 -1.02 -0.06 5.80
N GLN A 37 -0.25 0.83 6.40
CA GLN A 37 0.65 0.50 7.49
C GLN A 37 -0.23 -0.08 8.59
N SER A 38 0.02 -1.34 8.94
CA SER A 38 -0.75 -1.97 10.02
C SER A 38 -0.40 -1.30 11.35
N ASP A 39 -1.32 -1.33 12.32
CA ASP A 39 -1.04 -0.86 13.68
C ASP A 39 0.27 -1.46 14.23
N TYR A 40 0.56 -2.71 13.88
CA TYR A 40 1.82 -3.37 14.23
C TYR A 40 3.05 -2.70 13.61
N GLU A 41 2.99 -2.33 12.33
CA GLU A 41 4.08 -1.66 11.63
C GLU A 41 4.30 -0.23 12.16
N GLU A 42 3.23 0.50 12.45
CA GLU A 42 3.30 1.82 13.09
C GLU A 42 3.97 1.71 14.47
N GLY A 43 3.49 0.75 15.29
CA GLY A 43 4.08 0.47 16.58
C GLY A 43 5.56 0.09 16.47
N TRP A 44 5.93 -0.75 15.50
CA TRP A 44 7.33 -1.13 15.27
C TRP A 44 8.22 0.08 15.01
N GLU A 45 7.80 1.01 14.16
CA GLU A 45 8.55 2.22 13.82
C GLU A 45 8.72 3.15 15.02
N ASP A 46 7.61 3.44 15.72
CA ASP A 46 7.62 4.29 16.91
C ASP A 46 8.49 3.68 18.01
N GLY A 47 8.29 2.40 18.29
CA GLY A 47 9.04 1.67 19.29
C GLY A 47 10.53 1.72 18.99
N TYR A 48 10.94 1.46 17.74
CA TYR A 48 12.35 1.48 17.36
C TYR A 48 13.00 2.84 17.60
N CYS A 49 12.31 3.92 17.24
CA CYS A 49 12.77 5.29 17.47
C CYS A 49 12.90 5.59 18.98
N GLU A 50 11.89 5.24 19.77
CA GLU A 50 11.91 5.50 21.22
C GLU A 50 12.96 4.66 21.96
N GLY A 51 13.13 3.38 21.58
CA GLY A 51 14.17 2.53 22.14
C GLY A 51 15.58 3.04 21.83
N TRP A 52 15.78 3.65 20.65
CA TRP A 52 17.04 4.30 20.31
C TRP A 52 17.30 5.53 21.18
N LYS A 53 16.29 6.40 21.34
CA LYS A 53 16.37 7.60 22.19
C LYS A 53 16.59 7.27 23.67
N ASP A 54 16.07 6.15 24.16
CA ASP A 54 16.30 5.70 25.54
C ASP A 54 17.80 5.49 25.83
N VAL A 55 18.57 5.07 24.83
CA VAL A 55 20.01 4.83 24.94
C VAL A 55 20.85 6.06 24.52
N LYS A 56 20.45 6.75 23.45
CA LYS A 56 21.22 7.89 22.89
C LYS A 56 20.83 9.26 23.46
N GLY A 57 19.75 9.33 24.22
CA GLY A 57 19.16 10.55 24.78
C GLY A 57 17.85 10.93 24.11
N GLN A 58 16.95 11.54 24.88
CA GLN A 58 15.58 11.87 24.48
C GLN A 58 15.48 12.70 23.18
N TYR A 59 16.48 13.52 22.90
CA TYR A 59 16.54 14.39 21.72
C TYR A 59 17.42 13.83 20.59
N ALA A 60 17.86 12.58 20.69
CA ALA A 60 18.63 11.93 19.64
C ALA A 60 17.77 11.81 18.36
N ILE A 61 18.40 12.03 17.22
CA ILE A 61 17.79 11.76 15.92
C ILE A 61 17.59 10.26 15.79
N CYS A 62 16.37 9.84 15.47
CA CYS A 62 16.07 8.44 15.23
C CYS A 62 16.70 7.98 13.92
N PRO A 63 17.38 6.82 13.92
CA PRO A 63 17.89 6.21 12.71
C PRO A 63 16.73 5.72 11.84
N ILE A 64 17.04 5.37 10.59
CA ILE A 64 16.08 4.71 9.71
C ILE A 64 15.65 3.39 10.35
N THR A 65 14.35 3.21 10.53
CA THR A 65 13.79 1.97 11.06
C THR A 65 14.03 0.82 10.07
N PRO A 66 14.54 -0.34 10.53
CA PRO A 66 14.65 -1.53 9.70
C PRO A 66 13.27 -2.06 9.29
N ILE A 67 13.23 -2.89 8.25
CA ILE A 67 12.00 -3.54 7.75
C ILE A 67 11.25 -4.20 8.91
N CYS A 68 9.95 -3.93 9.01
CA CYS A 68 9.10 -4.49 10.05
C CYS A 68 9.10 -6.03 9.99
N PRO A 69 9.40 -6.73 11.09
CA PRO A 69 9.37 -8.18 11.12
C PRO A 69 7.93 -8.69 11.06
N ILE A 70 7.75 -9.91 10.57
CA ILE A 70 6.44 -10.57 10.59
C ILE A 70 5.95 -10.67 12.05
N PRO A 71 4.69 -10.27 12.33
CA PRO A 71 4.12 -10.37 13.67
C PRO A 71 4.06 -11.81 14.17
N GLU A 72 4.22 -11.99 15.48
CA GLU A 72 3.94 -13.26 16.14
C GLU A 72 2.44 -13.55 16.13
N ILE A 73 2.06 -14.84 16.27
CA ILE A 73 0.66 -15.25 16.33
C ILE A 73 -0.04 -14.52 17.48
N GLY A 74 -1.16 -13.86 17.19
CA GLY A 74 -1.93 -13.06 18.16
C GLY A 74 -1.45 -11.62 18.33
N CYS A 75 -0.45 -11.18 17.58
CA CYS A 75 0.08 -9.82 17.62
C CYS A 75 -0.06 -9.04 16.30
N SER A 76 -0.64 -9.62 15.25
CA SER A 76 -0.66 -9.04 13.89
C SER A 76 -1.31 -7.67 13.79
N GLU A 77 -2.29 -7.38 14.64
CA GLU A 77 -3.03 -6.11 14.61
C GLU A 77 -2.68 -5.20 15.80
N GLY A 78 -1.66 -5.55 16.60
CA GLY A 78 -1.41 -4.87 17.86
C GLY A 78 -0.31 -3.83 17.78
N TYR A 79 -0.65 -2.53 17.81
CA TYR A 79 0.32 -1.44 17.99
C TYR A 79 1.28 -1.71 19.15
N LYS A 80 0.74 -2.11 20.30
CA LYS A 80 1.54 -2.44 21.49
C LYS A 80 2.53 -3.58 21.25
N CYS A 81 2.18 -4.57 20.42
CA CYS A 81 3.09 -5.66 20.07
C CYS A 81 4.24 -5.13 19.20
N GLY A 82 3.92 -4.35 18.17
CA GLY A 82 4.90 -3.66 17.32
C GLY A 82 5.84 -2.80 18.15
N TYR A 83 5.28 -1.93 19.00
CA TYR A 83 6.01 -0.99 19.85
C TYR A 83 7.00 -1.69 20.79
N ASN A 84 6.56 -2.69 21.54
CA ASN A 84 7.43 -3.39 22.47
C ASN A 84 8.58 -4.13 21.75
N ARG A 85 8.32 -4.63 20.54
CA ARG A 85 9.35 -5.30 19.74
C ARG A 85 10.32 -4.30 19.14
N GLY A 86 9.80 -3.21 18.57
CA GLY A 86 10.57 -2.09 18.03
C GLY A 86 11.47 -1.49 19.08
N PHE A 87 10.94 -1.19 20.27
CA PHE A 87 11.69 -0.63 21.39
C PHE A 87 12.93 -1.44 21.74
N LYS A 88 12.78 -2.76 21.89
CA LYS A 88 13.93 -3.65 22.15
C LYS A 88 14.95 -3.64 21.02
N ALA A 89 14.49 -3.61 19.77
CA ALA A 89 15.36 -3.56 18.60
C ALA A 89 16.11 -2.22 18.50
N GLY A 90 15.43 -1.09 18.76
CA GLY A 90 16.00 0.25 18.77
C GLY A 90 17.08 0.41 19.85
N MET A 91 16.79 -0.05 21.07
CA MET A 91 17.78 -0.08 22.15
C MET A 91 19.01 -0.91 21.78
N LYS A 92 18.80 -2.07 21.15
CA LYS A 92 19.90 -2.93 20.71
C LYS A 92 20.78 -2.23 19.68
N ALA A 93 20.16 -1.68 18.63
CA ALA A 93 20.86 -0.95 17.58
C ALA A 93 21.66 0.24 18.15
N ALA A 94 21.10 0.95 19.14
CA ALA A 94 21.76 2.06 19.80
C ALA A 94 22.97 1.63 20.66
N LYS A 95 22.98 0.41 21.22
CA LYS A 95 24.13 -0.11 21.97
C LYS A 95 25.26 -0.60 21.07
N GLU A 96 24.93 -0.97 19.84
CA GLU A 96 25.88 -1.49 18.84
C GLU A 96 26.49 -0.37 17.96
N ASN A 97 25.98 0.86 18.06
CA ASN A 97 26.53 2.09 17.47
C ASN A 97 27.31 2.89 18.52
#